data_AF-A0A5C5ZCL9-F1
#
_entry.id   AF-A0A5C5ZCL9-F1
#
_cell.length_a   1.000
_cell.length_b   1.000
_cell.length_c   1.000
_cell.angle_alpha   90.00
_cell.angle_beta   90.00
_cell.angle_gamma   90.00
#
_symmetry.space_group_name_H-M   'P 1'
#
loop_
_entity.id
_entity.type
_entity.pdbx_description
1 polymer ?
#
loop_
_entity_poly.entity_id
_entity_poly.type
_entity_poly.pdbx_seq_one_letter_code
_entity_poly.pdbx_strand_id
1 'polypeptide(L)' 'MMVLVTYDVATSDRVGQRRLQKVAKTCQNFGQRV' A
#
# COMPACT_ATOMS: atom_id res chain seq x y z
N MET A 1 -8.85 17.37 -4.07
CA MET A 1 -9.07 16.27 -5.04
C MET A 1 -8.85 14.95 -4.31
N MET A 2 -9.69 13.93 -4.56
CA MET A 2 -9.55 12.59 -3.99
C MET A 2 -8.94 11.64 -5.04
N VAL A 3 -8.06 10.73 -4.63
CA VAL A 3 -7.39 9.75 -5.50
C VAL A 3 -7.49 8.36 -4.89
N LEU A 4 -7.90 7.36 -5.69
CA LEU A 4 -7.88 5.95 -5.33
C LEU A 4 -6.56 5.33 -5.79
N VAL A 5 -5.86 4.64 -4.89
CA VAL A 5 -4.56 4.03 -5.15
C VAL A 5 -4.69 2.51 -5.11
N THR A 6 -4.44 1.85 -6.23
CA THR A 6 -4.34 0.39 -6.33
C THR A 6 -2.88 -0.01 -6.49
N TYR A 7 -2.42 -0.97 -5.68
CA TYR A 7 -1.06 -1.48 -5.77
C TYR A 7 -1.07 -3.00 -5.83
N ASP A 8 -0.82 -3.55 -7.01
CA ASP A 8 -0.64 -4.98 -7.21
C ASP A 8 0.80 -5.36 -6.84
N VAL A 9 0.93 -6.18 -5.82
CA VAL A 9 2.21 -6.67 -5.33
C VAL A 9 2.04 -8.11 -4.85
N ALA A 10 2.92 -8.99 -5.32
CA ALA A 10 2.95 -10.37 -4.86
C ALA A 10 3.21 -10.42 -3.34
N THR A 11 2.32 -11.00 -2.55
CA THR A 11 2.44 -11.13 -1.09
C THR A 11 2.92 -12.51 -0.63
N SER A 12 3.22 -13.40 -1.60
CA SER A 12 3.70 -14.77 -1.36
C SER A 12 5.10 -14.79 -0.76
N ASP A 13 5.92 -13.77 -1.01
CA ASP A 13 7.24 -13.61 -0.42
C ASP A 13 7.32 -12.45 0.59
N ARG A 14 8.34 -12.47 1.45
CA ARG A 14 8.55 -11.44 2.48
C ARG A 14 8.91 -10.07 1.90
N VAL A 15 9.45 -10.02 0.68
CA VAL A 15 9.89 -8.77 0.07
C VAL A 15 8.67 -7.96 -0.38
N GLY A 16 7.69 -8.60 -0.99
CA GLY A 16 6.43 -7.99 -1.39
C GLY A 16 5.60 -7.52 -0.20
N GLN A 17 5.53 -8.31 0.88
CA GLN A 17 4.89 -7.88 2.12
C GLN A 17 5.55 -6.60 2.69
N ARG A 18 6.88 -6.52 2.70
CA ARG A 18 7.60 -5.30 3.14
C ARG A 18 7.32 -4.10 2.25
N ARG A 19 7.21 -4.28 0.93
CA ARG A 19 6.83 -3.20 0.00
C ARG A 19 5.40 -2.71 0.27
N LEU A 20 4.45 -3.64 0.40
CA LEU A 20 3.06 -3.30 0.71
C LEU A 20 2.94 -2.51 2.03
N GLN A 21 3.67 -2.91 3.06
CA GLN A 21 3.70 -2.18 4.34
C GLN A 21 4.20 -0.75 4.19
N LYS A 22 5.28 -0.53 3.42
CA LYS A 22 5.82 0.81 3.16
C LYS A 22 4.82 1.68 2.42
N VAL A 23 4.20 1.14 1.36
CA VAL A 23 3.18 1.86 0.58
C VAL A 23 1.97 2.20 1.46
N ALA A 24 1.44 1.22 2.19
CA ALA A 24 0.28 1.43 3.06
C ALA A 24 0.55 2.50 4.13
N LYS A 25 1.74 2.49 4.76
CA LYS A 25 2.14 3.50 5.75
C LYS A 25 2.16 4.91 5.16
N THR A 26 2.62 5.06 3.91
CA THR A 26 2.59 6.35 3.21
C THR A 26 1.15 6.76 2.89
N CYS A 27 0.32 5.86 2.38
CA CYS A 27 -1.07 6.17 2.01
C CYS A 27 -1.93 6.58 3.22
N GLN A 28 -1.69 6.01 4.40
CA GLN A 28 -2.38 6.35 5.64
C GLN A 28 -2.17 7.82 6.07
N ASN A 29 -1.12 8.49 5.61
CA ASN A 29 -0.92 9.92 5.89
C ASN A 29 -1.89 10.83 5.12
N PHE A 30 -2.50 10.32 4.05
CA PHE A 30 -3.32 11.10 3.11
C PHE A 30 -4.75 10.57 2.96
N GLY A 31 -5.08 9.44 3.58
CA GLY A 31 -6.39 8.84 3.44
C GLY A 31 -6.55 7.53 4.21
N GLN A 32 -7.54 6.76 3.79
CA GLN A 32 -7.93 5.50 4.43
C GLN A 32 -7.59 4.31 3.53
N ARG A 33 -7.05 3.25 4.13
CA ARG A 33 -6.88 1.95 3.46
C ARG A 33 -8.21 1.20 3.52
N VAL A 34 -8.88 1.08 2.37
CA VAL A 34 -10.14 0.34 2.17
C VAL A 34 -9.90 -1.06 1.65
#